data_AF-F9T7B1-F1
#
_entry.id   AF-F9T7B1-F1
#
_cell.length_a   1.000
_cell.length_b   1.000
_cell.length_c   1.000
_cell.angle_alpha   90.00
_cell.angle_beta   90.00
_cell.angle_gamma   90.00
#
_symmetry.space_group_name_H-M   'P 1'
#
loop_
_entity.id
_entity.type
_entity.pdbx_description
1 polymer ?
#
loop_
_entity_poly.entity_id
_entity_poly.type
_entity_poly.pdbx_seq_one_letter_code
_entity_poly.pdbx_strand_id
1 'polypeptide(L)'
;MVNPVKVGQASVPDLDQFRAVAAAKDDRVISKKGEVKEPSTFHKGHKYAAISENVLKQKYNKYFQENIKTHLDLKQALIKEEKYDTAMLAYSLVSPSGYRGEPLTERKILEVVSLLDEVKVDGNTYQELKNNFDAISKDARLQASLETQYPGKMDGFGAELLEMAKDKLKGPGVNAAINLLLPGVGLIVATGRELHKASINGDAEAYHHQLEQVSHLPGRDQRLSLPMEQALAIGHAKLSAEGGIGATLGMATGGLGTFGVTPVATAGVLPLAKEAIGTVAASGIISGGGFVAGQAGSYVLNKEATESLAEEANSGVLPRLEVANTKGNFTFSMQDAASVRALMVYLGPKEDTNLTGPDAPVEAKEMENARLALKKMLGSAPSEHLVPDTDAILKLSEEDEPSETEKVATGALRKLLNEDWNWLMPAVRCLDEGKADQINKKLTYKLPLDAPNGRVMLDKSPNLKDEQIDALERMGSPSQLRLLYLAEGWV
;
A
#
# COMPACT_ATOMS: atom_id res chain seq x y z
N MET A 1 -41.55 26.42 -44.65
CA MET A 1 -41.05 25.02 -44.63
C MET A 1 -39.56 25.07 -44.89
N VAL A 2 -38.73 24.40 -44.08
CA VAL A 2 -37.27 24.35 -44.23
C VAL A 2 -36.90 22.88 -44.48
N ASN A 3 -36.11 22.62 -45.52
CA ASN A 3 -35.67 21.26 -45.83
C ASN A 3 -34.67 20.76 -44.78
N PRO A 4 -34.76 19.50 -44.31
CA PRO A 4 -33.78 18.94 -43.40
C PRO A 4 -32.44 18.76 -44.12
N VAL A 5 -31.39 19.35 -43.57
CA VAL A 5 -30.01 19.09 -44.01
C VAL A 5 -29.66 17.65 -43.62
N LYS A 6 -29.24 16.84 -44.60
CA LYS A 6 -28.73 15.49 -44.33
C LYS A 6 -27.43 15.59 -43.52
N VAL A 7 -27.49 15.26 -42.24
CA VAL A 7 -26.29 14.89 -41.48
C VAL A 7 -25.72 13.65 -42.13
N GLY A 8 -24.41 13.67 -42.45
CA GLY A 8 -23.76 12.57 -43.16
C GLY A 8 -23.82 11.28 -42.36
N GLN A 9 -24.14 10.17 -43.01
CA GLN A 9 -23.95 8.84 -42.43
C GLN A 9 -22.45 8.64 -42.21
N ALA A 10 -22.02 8.59 -40.94
CA ALA A 10 -20.70 8.08 -40.62
C ALA A 10 -20.63 6.62 -41.09
N SER A 11 -19.61 6.29 -41.89
CA SER A 11 -19.40 4.93 -42.37
C SER A 11 -19.23 3.99 -41.19
N VAL A 12 -20.10 2.98 -41.08
CA VAL A 12 -19.90 1.87 -40.13
C VAL A 12 -18.56 1.22 -40.46
N PRO A 13 -17.61 1.11 -39.50
CA PRO A 13 -16.32 0.48 -39.75
C PRO A 13 -16.48 -0.97 -40.21
N ASP A 14 -15.65 -1.39 -41.16
CA ASP A 14 -15.66 -2.76 -41.67
C ASP A 14 -15.16 -3.73 -40.58
N LEU A 15 -16.07 -4.55 -40.07
CA LEU A 15 -15.82 -5.52 -39.01
C LEU A 15 -14.84 -6.63 -39.45
N ASP A 16 -14.76 -6.95 -40.74
CA ASP A 16 -13.87 -8.00 -41.21
C ASP A 16 -12.44 -7.47 -41.47
N GLN A 17 -12.28 -6.18 -41.80
CA GLN A 17 -10.97 -5.52 -41.66
C GLN A 17 -10.52 -5.43 -40.19
N PHE A 18 -11.43 -5.10 -39.27
CA PHE A 18 -11.13 -5.07 -37.83
C PHE A 18 -10.64 -6.43 -37.34
N ARG A 19 -11.35 -7.52 -37.68
CA ARG A 19 -10.97 -8.91 -37.35
C ARG A 19 -9.66 -9.37 -37.98
N ALA A 20 -9.40 -9.00 -39.23
CA ALA A 20 -8.18 -9.39 -39.93
C ALA A 20 -6.91 -8.79 -39.32
N VAL A 21 -7.02 -7.66 -38.61
CA VAL A 21 -5.89 -6.99 -37.93
C VAL A 21 -5.81 -7.35 -36.44
N ALA A 22 -6.94 -7.53 -35.75
CA ALA A 22 -6.97 -7.83 -34.31
C ALA A 22 -6.30 -9.18 -33.96
N ALA A 23 -6.37 -10.18 -34.84
CA ALA A 23 -5.93 -11.56 -34.57
C ALA A 23 -4.40 -11.78 -34.42
N ALA A 24 -3.62 -10.73 -34.19
CA ALA A 24 -2.14 -10.77 -34.19
C ALA A 24 -1.45 -10.21 -32.93
N LYS A 25 -2.14 -9.42 -32.08
CA LYS A 25 -1.80 -8.95 -30.70
C LYS A 25 -2.73 -7.78 -30.33
N ASP A 26 -3.48 -7.88 -29.23
CA ASP A 26 -4.62 -6.99 -28.95
C ASP A 26 -4.37 -5.85 -27.93
N ASP A 27 -3.25 -5.12 -28.09
CA ASP A 27 -2.81 -4.07 -27.16
C ASP A 27 -3.23 -2.62 -27.58
N ARG A 28 -4.48 -2.39 -28.05
CA ARG A 28 -4.88 -1.06 -28.61
C ARG A 28 -6.31 -0.61 -28.26
N VAL A 29 -6.47 0.66 -27.85
CA VAL A 29 -7.77 1.28 -27.54
C VAL A 29 -8.20 2.27 -28.63
N ILE A 30 -9.49 2.22 -29.02
CA ILE A 30 -10.07 3.05 -30.09
C ILE A 30 -10.12 4.53 -29.66
N SER A 31 -9.64 5.44 -30.52
CA SER A 31 -9.68 6.88 -30.23
C SER A 31 -11.07 7.49 -30.46
N LYS A 32 -11.36 8.62 -29.81
CA LYS A 32 -12.65 9.35 -29.86
C LYS A 32 -13.02 9.93 -31.25
N LYS A 33 -12.27 9.63 -32.30
CA LYS A 33 -12.52 9.97 -33.72
C LYS A 33 -12.59 8.76 -34.66
N GLY A 34 -12.50 7.52 -34.14
CA GLY A 34 -12.52 6.29 -34.95
C GLY A 34 -11.19 5.92 -35.60
N GLU A 35 -10.16 6.78 -35.54
CA GLU A 35 -8.80 6.40 -35.90
C GLU A 35 -8.24 5.42 -34.85
N VAL A 36 -7.78 4.24 -35.29
CA VAL A 36 -7.01 3.30 -34.47
C VAL A 36 -5.55 3.77 -34.43
N LYS A 37 -4.98 3.87 -33.23
CA LYS A 37 -3.57 4.22 -33.00
C LYS A 37 -3.01 3.36 -31.88
N GLU A 38 -1.70 3.25 -31.82
CA GLU A 38 -1.01 2.59 -30.71
C GLU A 38 -1.16 3.43 -29.44
N PRO A 39 -1.36 2.81 -28.26
CA PRO A 39 -1.49 3.53 -27.01
C PRO A 39 -0.14 4.23 -26.71
N SER A 40 -0.13 5.57 -26.74
CA SER A 40 1.05 6.32 -26.32
C SER A 40 1.26 6.12 -24.82
N THR A 41 2.51 5.91 -24.41
CA THR A 41 3.04 5.64 -23.05
C THR A 41 2.80 6.76 -22.03
N PHE A 42 1.56 7.23 -21.86
CA PHE A 42 1.24 8.56 -21.35
C PHE A 42 0.07 8.62 -20.33
N HIS A 43 -0.18 7.54 -19.58
CA HIS A 43 -0.67 7.73 -18.22
C HIS A 43 0.40 8.52 -17.44
N LYS A 44 -0.02 9.58 -16.73
CA LYS A 44 0.93 10.58 -16.23
C LYS A 44 1.80 10.06 -15.06
N GLY A 45 1.32 9.09 -14.28
CA GLY A 45 2.05 8.43 -13.18
C GLY A 45 3.30 7.70 -13.68
N HIS A 46 3.11 6.60 -14.45
CA HIS A 46 4.18 5.91 -15.20
C HIS A 46 5.18 6.90 -15.83
N LYS A 47 4.73 7.99 -16.45
CA LYS A 47 5.61 8.98 -17.08
C LYS A 47 6.57 9.71 -16.15
N TYR A 48 6.30 9.83 -14.86
CA TYR A 48 7.25 10.42 -13.91
C TYR A 48 8.07 9.36 -13.17
N ALA A 49 7.46 8.26 -12.76
CA ALA A 49 8.17 7.22 -12.03
C ALA A 49 9.09 6.37 -12.93
N ALA A 50 8.64 5.97 -14.12
CA ALA A 50 9.52 5.35 -15.10
C ALA A 50 10.60 6.33 -15.60
N ILE A 51 10.39 7.66 -15.53
CA ILE A 51 11.48 8.62 -15.73
C ILE A 51 12.48 8.55 -14.57
N SER A 52 12.05 8.51 -13.30
CA SER A 52 13.00 8.42 -12.17
C SER A 52 13.77 7.10 -12.17
N GLU A 53 13.11 5.96 -12.41
CA GLU A 53 13.79 4.67 -12.59
C GLU A 53 14.74 4.67 -13.79
N ASN A 54 14.32 5.14 -14.97
CA ASN A 54 15.21 5.16 -16.12
C ASN A 54 16.34 6.17 -15.98
N VAL A 55 16.16 7.28 -15.26
CA VAL A 55 17.24 8.22 -14.91
C VAL A 55 18.23 7.57 -13.94
N LEU A 56 17.78 6.83 -12.93
CA LEU A 56 18.66 6.05 -12.04
C LEU A 56 19.39 4.94 -12.81
N LYS A 57 18.67 4.12 -13.60
CA LYS A 57 19.23 3.06 -14.46
C LYS A 57 20.18 3.62 -15.52
N GLN A 58 20.00 4.85 -16.01
CA GLN A 58 20.95 5.52 -16.92
C GLN A 58 22.17 6.11 -16.18
N LYS A 59 21.97 6.77 -15.04
CA LYS A 59 23.03 7.34 -14.19
C LYS A 59 23.96 6.26 -13.62
N TYR A 60 23.41 5.09 -13.32
CA TYR A 60 24.09 3.96 -12.71
C TYR A 60 24.14 2.71 -13.59
N ASN A 61 24.00 2.87 -14.91
CA ASN A 61 23.89 1.79 -15.91
C ASN A 61 24.97 0.71 -15.78
N LYS A 62 26.19 1.11 -15.44
CA LYS A 62 27.33 0.23 -15.10
C LYS A 62 27.01 -0.86 -14.07
N TYR A 63 26.20 -0.58 -13.04
CA TYR A 63 25.76 -1.58 -12.05
C TYR A 63 24.76 -2.60 -12.59
N PHE A 64 24.18 -2.35 -13.76
CA PHE A 64 23.24 -3.24 -14.47
C PHE A 64 23.85 -3.83 -15.76
N GLN A 65 24.96 -3.26 -16.26
CA GLN A 65 25.67 -3.69 -17.46
C GLN A 65 26.92 -4.54 -17.16
N GLU A 66 27.61 -4.30 -16.05
CA GLU A 66 28.64 -5.21 -15.58
C GLU A 66 28.02 -6.53 -15.08
N ASN A 67 28.81 -7.60 -15.07
CA ASN A 67 28.36 -8.98 -14.87
C ASN A 67 28.05 -9.32 -13.40
N ILE A 68 27.50 -8.35 -12.65
CA ILE A 68 27.25 -8.35 -11.20
C ILE A 68 26.14 -9.36 -10.88
N LYS A 69 26.55 -10.60 -10.58
CA LYS A 69 25.65 -11.72 -10.30
C LYS A 69 25.58 -12.09 -8.82
N THR A 70 26.52 -11.60 -8.02
CA THR A 70 26.57 -11.85 -6.57
C THR A 70 26.62 -10.56 -5.76
N HIS A 71 26.19 -10.65 -4.50
CA HIS A 71 26.35 -9.57 -3.53
C HIS A 71 27.83 -9.17 -3.33
N LEU A 72 28.79 -10.10 -3.52
CA LEU A 72 30.22 -9.80 -3.44
C LEU A 72 30.71 -8.95 -4.61
N ASP A 73 30.22 -9.21 -5.83
CA ASP A 73 30.54 -8.41 -7.01
C ASP A 73 30.03 -6.97 -6.84
N LEU A 74 28.80 -6.82 -6.34
CA LEU A 74 28.20 -5.51 -6.04
C LEU A 74 29.02 -4.75 -5.00
N LYS A 75 29.44 -5.43 -3.91
CA LYS A 75 30.33 -4.84 -2.89
C LYS A 75 31.63 -4.32 -3.51
N GLN A 76 32.24 -5.10 -4.40
CA GLN A 76 33.49 -4.71 -5.07
C GLN A 76 33.29 -3.58 -6.07
N ALA A 77 32.17 -3.53 -6.79
CA ALA A 77 31.83 -2.42 -7.68
C ALA A 77 31.71 -1.10 -6.89
N LEU A 78 30.94 -1.09 -5.81
CA LEU A 78 30.75 0.10 -4.95
C LEU A 78 32.08 0.63 -4.38
N ILE A 79 32.98 -0.26 -3.92
CA ILE A 79 34.31 0.14 -3.38
C ILE A 79 35.24 0.72 -4.46
N LYS A 80 35.12 0.30 -5.73
CA LYS A 80 35.99 0.80 -6.81
C LYS A 80 35.68 2.24 -7.21
N GLU A 81 34.45 2.69 -6.97
CA GLU A 81 33.95 3.97 -7.49
C GLU A 81 33.80 5.05 -6.42
N GLU A 82 33.51 4.66 -5.19
CA GLU A 82 33.07 5.55 -4.12
C GLU A 82 33.98 5.46 -2.89
N LYS A 83 33.86 6.43 -1.98
CA LYS A 83 34.57 6.37 -0.69
C LYS A 83 34.16 5.11 0.06
N TYR A 84 35.15 4.42 0.66
CA TYR A 84 34.94 3.14 1.34
C TYR A 84 33.78 3.17 2.34
N ASP A 85 33.73 4.17 3.22
CA ASP A 85 32.70 4.26 4.27
C ASP A 85 31.30 4.47 3.67
N THR A 86 31.18 5.37 2.68
CA THR A 86 29.94 5.62 1.91
C THR A 86 29.47 4.35 1.19
N ALA A 87 30.38 3.64 0.53
CA ALA A 87 30.12 2.38 -0.18
C ALA A 87 29.67 1.26 0.77
N MET A 88 30.29 1.16 1.96
CA MET A 88 29.94 0.15 2.96
C MET A 88 28.63 0.47 3.68
N LEU A 89 28.32 1.74 3.92
CA LEU A 89 27.04 2.15 4.49
C LEU A 89 25.88 1.87 3.53
N ALA A 90 26.03 2.18 2.23
CA ALA A 90 25.04 1.82 1.21
C ALA A 90 24.92 0.29 1.04
N TYR A 91 26.03 -0.45 0.96
CA TYR A 91 26.02 -1.91 0.86
C TYR A 91 25.44 -2.60 2.10
N SER A 92 25.48 -1.95 3.28
CA SER A 92 25.01 -2.54 4.55
C SER A 92 23.57 -3.05 4.47
N LEU A 93 22.71 -2.36 3.70
CA LEU A 93 21.30 -2.69 3.43
C LEU A 93 21.08 -4.12 2.92
N VAL A 94 21.97 -4.63 2.07
CA VAL A 94 21.86 -5.96 1.43
C VAL A 94 22.92 -6.94 1.91
N SER A 95 23.77 -6.51 2.84
CA SER A 95 24.89 -7.31 3.34
C SER A 95 24.46 -8.58 4.10
N PRO A 96 23.43 -8.61 4.97
CA PRO A 96 23.05 -9.82 5.71
C PRO A 96 22.45 -10.89 4.80
N SER A 97 21.51 -10.50 3.93
CA SER A 97 20.97 -11.32 2.84
C SER A 97 22.07 -11.95 1.98
N GLY A 98 23.11 -11.17 1.63
CA GLY A 98 24.24 -11.65 0.85
C GLY A 98 25.06 -12.73 1.56
N TYR A 99 25.23 -12.67 2.88
CA TYR A 99 25.87 -13.73 3.67
C TYR A 99 24.98 -14.97 3.86
N ARG A 100 23.65 -14.82 3.82
CA ARG A 100 22.69 -15.94 3.90
C ARG A 100 22.49 -16.68 2.58
N GLY A 101 23.10 -16.20 1.49
CA GLY A 101 23.00 -16.81 0.16
C GLY A 101 21.70 -16.50 -0.58
N GLU A 102 21.00 -15.42 -0.21
CA GLU A 102 19.87 -14.93 -1.00
C GLU A 102 20.30 -14.50 -2.42
N PRO A 103 19.42 -14.62 -3.42
CA PRO A 103 19.67 -14.03 -4.73
C PRO A 103 19.75 -12.50 -4.66
N LEU A 104 20.73 -11.93 -5.35
CA LEU A 104 20.74 -10.52 -5.71
C LEU A 104 19.72 -10.29 -6.83
N THR A 105 18.90 -9.25 -6.70
CA THR A 105 17.89 -8.88 -7.70
C THR A 105 18.14 -7.45 -8.16
N GLU A 106 17.66 -7.09 -9.36
CA GLU A 106 17.78 -5.72 -9.88
C GLU A 106 17.16 -4.69 -8.91
N ARG A 107 16.05 -5.03 -8.24
CA ARG A 107 15.46 -4.20 -7.17
C ARG A 107 16.43 -3.97 -5.99
N LYS A 108 17.10 -5.02 -5.50
CA LYS A 108 18.14 -4.88 -4.45
C LYS A 108 19.31 -3.99 -4.91
N ILE A 109 19.65 -3.99 -6.20
CA ILE A 109 20.65 -3.08 -6.78
C ILE A 109 20.11 -1.64 -6.81
N LEU A 110 18.89 -1.42 -7.30
CA LEU A 110 18.22 -0.11 -7.33
C LEU A 110 18.12 0.52 -5.92
N GLU A 111 17.74 -0.25 -4.91
CA GLU A 111 17.68 0.20 -3.52
C GLU A 111 19.05 0.69 -3.02
N VAL A 112 20.10 -0.13 -3.17
CA VAL A 112 21.47 0.22 -2.74
C VAL A 112 22.00 1.44 -3.49
N VAL A 113 21.67 1.58 -4.78
CA VAL A 113 22.07 2.69 -5.64
C VAL A 113 21.30 3.99 -5.32
N SER A 114 20.01 3.89 -4.98
CA SER A 114 19.20 5.02 -4.50
C SER A 114 19.72 5.53 -3.15
N LEU A 115 19.96 4.61 -2.21
CA LEU A 115 20.59 4.90 -0.92
C LEU A 115 21.99 5.50 -1.07
N LEU A 116 22.77 5.06 -2.07
CA LEU A 116 24.09 5.61 -2.35
C LEU A 116 24.04 7.09 -2.75
N ASP A 117 23.02 7.54 -3.48
CA ASP A 117 22.81 8.96 -3.79
C ASP A 117 22.50 9.79 -2.54
N GLU A 118 21.74 9.25 -1.60
CA GLU A 118 21.39 9.92 -0.33
C GLU A 118 22.61 10.03 0.60
N VAL A 119 23.31 8.92 0.85
CA VAL A 119 24.45 8.83 1.78
C VAL A 119 25.67 9.63 1.29
N LYS A 120 25.71 10.01 0.00
CA LYS A 120 26.67 10.99 -0.55
C LYS A 120 26.40 12.43 -0.12
N VAL A 121 25.15 12.77 0.20
CA VAL A 121 24.72 14.11 0.61
C VAL A 121 24.77 14.23 2.13
N ASP A 122 24.14 13.31 2.86
CA ASP A 122 24.30 13.16 4.30
C ASP A 122 24.24 11.68 4.72
N GLY A 123 25.36 11.16 5.23
CA GLY A 123 25.42 9.80 5.77
C GLY A 123 24.93 9.68 7.21
N ASN A 124 24.81 10.78 7.96
CA ASN A 124 24.54 10.74 9.40
C ASN A 124 23.09 10.33 9.69
N THR A 125 22.11 10.91 8.98
CA THR A 125 20.69 10.60 9.18
C THR A 125 20.39 9.12 8.90
N TYR A 126 20.95 8.56 7.82
CA TYR A 126 20.79 7.13 7.53
C TYR A 126 21.56 6.25 8.52
N GLN A 127 22.75 6.65 8.98
CA GLN A 127 23.48 5.91 10.00
C GLN A 127 22.75 5.89 11.35
N GLU A 128 22.13 7.00 11.77
CA GLU A 128 21.31 7.08 12.98
C GLU A 128 20.07 6.19 12.88
N LEU A 129 19.35 6.26 11.74
CA LEU A 129 18.26 5.33 11.45
C LEU A 129 18.72 3.87 11.48
N LYS A 130 19.86 3.54 10.85
CA LYS A 130 20.39 2.17 10.86
C LYS A 130 20.73 1.71 12.27
N ASN A 131 21.36 2.55 13.09
CA ASN A 131 21.67 2.22 14.48
C ASN A 131 20.39 1.92 15.28
N ASN A 132 19.34 2.74 15.10
CA ASN A 132 18.06 2.53 15.79
C ASN A 132 17.36 1.24 15.32
N PHE A 133 17.36 0.94 14.01
CA PHE A 133 16.79 -0.28 13.44
C PHE A 133 17.55 -1.55 13.87
N ASP A 134 18.88 -1.51 13.89
CA ASP A 134 19.74 -2.60 14.39
C ASP A 134 19.53 -2.85 15.89
N ALA A 135 19.23 -1.80 16.68
CA ALA A 135 18.95 -1.91 18.10
C ALA A 135 17.57 -2.57 18.34
N ILE A 136 16.49 -2.04 17.77
CA ILE A 136 15.13 -2.56 18.02
C ILE A 136 14.93 -3.99 17.49
N SER A 137 15.69 -4.44 16.48
CA SER A 137 15.59 -5.81 15.94
C SER A 137 15.94 -6.90 16.97
N LYS A 138 16.62 -6.54 18.06
CA LYS A 138 16.93 -7.43 19.21
C LYS A 138 15.72 -7.63 20.14
N ASP A 139 14.72 -6.76 20.10
CA ASP A 139 13.62 -6.73 21.06
C ASP A 139 12.57 -7.80 20.76
N ALA A 140 12.28 -8.66 21.74
CA ALA A 140 11.26 -9.70 21.65
C ALA A 140 9.85 -9.14 21.37
N ARG A 141 9.56 -7.88 21.79
CA ARG A 141 8.29 -7.20 21.50
C ARG A 141 8.12 -6.95 20.01
N LEU A 142 9.16 -6.45 19.31
CA LEU A 142 9.13 -6.25 17.86
C LEU A 142 9.07 -7.59 17.10
N GLN A 143 9.77 -8.61 17.59
CA GLN A 143 9.70 -9.95 17.00
C GLN A 143 8.28 -10.54 17.10
N ALA A 144 7.58 -10.33 18.21
CA ALA A 144 6.16 -10.70 18.34
C ALA A 144 5.27 -9.92 17.36
N SER A 145 5.45 -8.61 17.22
CA SER A 145 4.70 -7.80 16.23
C SER A 145 4.94 -8.26 14.79
N LEU A 146 6.17 -8.70 14.45
CA LEU A 146 6.50 -9.27 13.14
C LEU A 146 5.84 -10.64 12.91
N GLU A 147 5.77 -11.50 13.92
CA GLU A 147 5.09 -12.80 13.83
C GLU A 147 3.56 -12.64 13.67
N THR A 148 2.95 -11.62 14.29
CA THR A 148 1.52 -11.29 14.08
C THR A 148 1.23 -10.87 12.63
N GLN A 149 2.15 -10.17 11.97
CA GLN A 149 1.98 -9.70 10.58
C GLN A 149 2.51 -10.70 9.53
N TYR A 150 3.37 -11.65 9.92
CA TYR A 150 3.90 -12.73 9.07
C TYR A 150 3.73 -14.11 9.75
N PRO A 151 2.49 -14.59 9.95
CA PRO A 151 2.21 -15.80 10.70
C PRO A 151 2.93 -17.03 10.14
N GLY A 152 3.68 -17.73 11.00
CA GLY A 152 4.44 -18.94 10.67
C GLY A 152 5.76 -18.71 9.92
N LYS A 153 6.12 -17.46 9.58
CA LYS A 153 7.34 -17.17 8.80
C LYS A 153 8.62 -17.42 9.59
N MET A 154 8.68 -17.09 10.89
CA MET A 154 9.85 -17.47 11.71
C MET A 154 9.79 -18.92 12.21
N ASP A 155 8.61 -19.56 12.26
CA ASP A 155 8.47 -21.00 12.51
C ASP A 155 8.92 -21.88 11.33
N GLY A 156 9.30 -21.26 10.21
CA GLY A 156 9.91 -21.89 9.05
C GLY A 156 8.91 -22.31 7.99
N PHE A 157 9.42 -22.58 6.79
CA PHE A 157 8.65 -22.75 5.55
C PHE A 157 7.48 -23.75 5.62
N GLY A 158 7.57 -24.79 6.46
CA GLY A 158 6.47 -25.74 6.68
C GLY A 158 5.29 -25.15 7.46
N ALA A 159 5.54 -24.25 8.42
CA ALA A 159 4.51 -23.52 9.15
C ALA A 159 3.96 -22.36 8.31
N GLU A 160 4.83 -21.63 7.61
CA GLU A 160 4.45 -20.58 6.65
C GLU A 160 3.50 -21.12 5.55
N LEU A 161 3.82 -22.28 4.97
CA LEU A 161 2.92 -22.98 4.03
C LEU A 161 1.60 -23.44 4.69
N LEU A 162 1.63 -23.82 5.97
CA LEU A 162 0.44 -24.26 6.69
C LEU A 162 -0.51 -23.09 7.00
N GLU A 163 0.00 -21.92 7.38
CA GLU A 163 -0.82 -20.71 7.55
C GLU A 163 -1.31 -20.17 6.21
N MET A 164 -0.48 -20.13 5.16
CA MET A 164 -0.93 -19.85 3.80
C MET A 164 -2.05 -20.81 3.34
N ALA A 165 -1.99 -22.08 3.72
CA ALA A 165 -3.05 -23.05 3.44
C ALA A 165 -4.31 -22.80 4.28
N LYS A 166 -4.16 -22.48 5.58
CA LYS A 166 -5.28 -22.13 6.47
C LYS A 166 -6.02 -20.88 5.99
N ASP A 167 -5.32 -19.83 5.57
CA ASP A 167 -5.96 -18.60 5.08
C ASP A 167 -6.62 -18.79 3.71
N LYS A 168 -6.01 -19.58 2.82
CA LYS A 168 -6.68 -20.04 1.59
C LYS A 168 -7.91 -20.90 1.89
N LEU A 169 -7.93 -21.65 2.99
CA LEU A 169 -9.13 -22.37 3.45
C LEU A 169 -10.19 -21.42 4.03
N LYS A 170 -9.82 -20.46 4.90
CA LYS A 170 -10.73 -19.45 5.48
C LYS A 170 -11.41 -18.58 4.40
N GLY A 171 -10.67 -18.19 3.37
CA GLY A 171 -11.16 -17.38 2.24
C GLY A 171 -11.76 -18.24 1.11
N PRO A 172 -11.01 -18.50 0.02
CA PRO A 172 -11.54 -19.20 -1.16
C PRO A 172 -12.05 -20.62 -0.87
N GLY A 173 -11.54 -21.33 0.14
CA GLY A 173 -12.06 -22.65 0.55
C GLY A 173 -13.50 -22.58 1.08
N VAL A 174 -13.79 -21.68 2.01
CA VAL A 174 -15.15 -21.40 2.49
C VAL A 174 -16.04 -20.88 1.35
N ASN A 175 -15.54 -19.96 0.52
CA ASN A 175 -16.31 -19.46 -0.63
C ASN A 175 -16.65 -20.57 -1.63
N ALA A 176 -15.75 -21.53 -1.87
CA ALA A 176 -16.01 -22.71 -2.71
C ALA A 176 -17.05 -23.65 -2.08
N ALA A 177 -16.95 -23.91 -0.76
CA ALA A 177 -17.93 -24.73 -0.04
C ALA A 177 -19.33 -24.11 -0.06
N ILE A 178 -19.45 -22.80 0.14
CA ILE A 178 -20.75 -22.08 0.05
C ILE A 178 -21.29 -22.12 -1.39
N ASN A 179 -20.43 -22.00 -2.42
CA ASN A 179 -20.87 -22.14 -3.81
C ASN A 179 -21.33 -23.56 -4.17
N LEU A 180 -20.72 -24.60 -3.59
CA LEU A 180 -21.19 -25.98 -3.74
C LEU A 180 -22.52 -26.25 -3.02
N LEU A 181 -22.71 -25.67 -1.84
CA LEU A 181 -23.91 -25.88 -1.01
C LEU A 181 -25.10 -25.03 -1.46
N LEU A 182 -24.85 -23.80 -1.92
CA LEU A 182 -25.86 -22.85 -2.39
C LEU A 182 -25.38 -22.13 -3.66
N PRO A 183 -25.48 -22.79 -4.84
CA PRO A 183 -25.19 -22.17 -6.13
C PRO A 183 -25.92 -20.83 -6.32
N GLY A 184 -25.26 -19.86 -6.93
CA GLY A 184 -25.78 -18.49 -7.10
C GLY A 184 -25.64 -17.62 -5.85
N VAL A 185 -26.16 -18.05 -4.69
CA VAL A 185 -26.03 -17.28 -3.43
C VAL A 185 -24.57 -17.20 -2.98
N GLY A 186 -23.82 -18.31 -3.05
CA GLY A 186 -22.39 -18.33 -2.75
C GLY A 186 -21.56 -17.43 -3.68
N LEU A 187 -22.01 -17.19 -4.91
CA LEU A 187 -21.33 -16.32 -5.86
C LEU A 187 -21.52 -14.84 -5.49
N ILE A 188 -22.73 -14.46 -5.08
CA ILE A 188 -23.02 -13.10 -4.58
C ILE A 188 -22.23 -12.84 -3.28
N VAL A 189 -22.18 -13.81 -2.36
CA VAL A 189 -21.40 -13.70 -1.11
C VAL A 189 -19.89 -13.60 -1.38
N ALA A 190 -19.35 -14.41 -2.28
CA ALA A 190 -17.93 -14.35 -2.65
C ALA A 190 -17.59 -13.00 -3.33
N THR A 191 -18.40 -12.58 -4.31
CA THR A 191 -18.20 -11.30 -5.02
C THR A 191 -18.32 -10.11 -4.07
N GLY A 192 -19.29 -10.13 -3.14
CA GLY A 192 -19.43 -9.10 -2.12
C GLY A 192 -18.23 -8.99 -1.18
N ARG A 193 -17.61 -10.13 -0.82
CA ARG A 193 -16.36 -10.16 -0.03
C ARG A 193 -15.18 -9.54 -0.79
N GLU A 194 -15.00 -9.90 -2.06
CA GLU A 194 -13.90 -9.34 -2.88
C GLU A 194 -14.11 -7.85 -3.22
N LEU A 195 -15.35 -7.40 -3.43
CA LEU A 195 -15.68 -5.98 -3.60
C LEU A 195 -15.50 -5.17 -2.30
N HIS A 196 -15.79 -5.77 -1.14
CA HIS A 196 -15.54 -5.15 0.17
C HIS A 196 -14.04 -5.05 0.49
N LYS A 197 -13.26 -6.07 0.11
CA LYS A 197 -11.79 -6.00 0.11
C LYS A 197 -11.31 -4.87 -0.80
N ALA A 198 -11.86 -4.75 -2.01
CA ALA A 198 -11.50 -3.68 -2.94
C ALA A 198 -11.78 -2.29 -2.37
N SER A 199 -12.99 -2.05 -1.82
CA SER A 199 -13.36 -0.73 -1.30
C SER A 199 -12.50 -0.31 -0.10
N ILE A 200 -12.37 -1.17 0.93
CA ILE A 200 -11.60 -0.83 2.14
C ILE A 200 -10.14 -0.50 1.81
N ASN A 201 -9.53 -1.26 0.89
CA ASN A 201 -8.14 -1.02 0.53
C ASN A 201 -7.99 0.22 -0.36
N GLY A 202 -8.91 0.48 -1.31
CA GLY A 202 -8.89 1.72 -2.10
C GLY A 202 -9.13 2.99 -1.26
N ASP A 203 -9.99 2.92 -0.24
CA ASP A 203 -10.19 4.03 0.70
C ASP A 203 -8.91 4.32 1.51
N ALA A 204 -8.25 3.27 2.05
CA ALA A 204 -7.00 3.39 2.81
C ALA A 204 -5.80 3.86 1.97
N GLU A 205 -5.68 3.40 0.72
CA GLU A 205 -4.73 3.92 -0.28
C GLU A 205 -4.89 5.44 -0.47
N ALA A 206 -6.12 5.91 -0.65
CA ALA A 206 -6.45 7.32 -0.78
C ALA A 206 -6.33 8.14 0.53
N TYR A 207 -6.32 7.49 1.69
CA TYR A 207 -5.94 8.12 2.96
C TYR A 207 -4.41 8.31 3.04
N HIS A 208 -3.61 7.28 2.75
CA HIS A 208 -2.14 7.38 2.79
C HIS A 208 -1.60 8.46 1.83
N HIS A 209 -2.19 8.62 0.63
CA HIS A 209 -1.84 9.73 -0.28
C HIS A 209 -2.22 11.14 0.23
N GLN A 210 -3.09 11.26 1.24
CA GLN A 210 -3.32 12.53 1.96
C GLN A 210 -2.34 12.70 3.12
N LEU A 211 -1.96 11.62 3.81
CA LEU A 211 -0.94 11.62 4.87
C LEU A 211 0.43 12.01 4.32
N GLU A 212 0.80 11.55 3.12
CA GLU A 212 2.01 11.94 2.41
C GLU A 212 2.12 13.49 2.26
N GLN A 213 0.97 14.16 2.01
CA GLN A 213 0.88 15.61 1.95
C GLN A 213 0.91 16.29 3.33
N VAL A 214 0.56 15.58 4.41
CA VAL A 214 0.77 16.03 5.80
C VAL A 214 2.25 15.94 6.17
N SER A 215 2.94 14.86 5.80
CA SER A 215 4.39 14.69 5.99
C SER A 215 5.23 15.78 5.31
N HIS A 216 4.70 16.43 4.27
CA HIS A 216 5.30 17.60 3.64
C HIS A 216 5.07 18.95 4.36
N LEU A 217 4.32 19.00 5.47
CA LEU A 217 4.14 20.24 6.25
C LEU A 217 5.41 20.63 7.03
N PRO A 218 5.69 21.94 7.23
CA PRO A 218 6.85 22.39 7.99
C PRO A 218 6.84 21.87 9.44
N GLY A 219 7.97 21.32 9.88
CA GLY A 219 8.13 20.74 11.23
C GLY A 219 7.82 19.24 11.33
N ARG A 220 7.34 18.61 10.25
CA ARG A 220 7.25 17.15 10.14
C ARG A 220 8.58 16.55 9.67
N ASP A 221 8.91 15.36 10.15
CA ASP A 221 9.93 14.52 9.53
C ASP A 221 9.35 13.87 8.27
N GLN A 222 10.19 13.71 7.25
CA GLN A 222 9.89 13.10 5.95
C GLN A 222 10.67 11.79 5.72
N ARG A 223 11.72 11.55 6.52
CA ARG A 223 12.72 10.51 6.25
C ARG A 223 12.27 9.10 6.66
N LEU A 224 11.41 9.03 7.68
CA LEU A 224 10.79 7.79 8.17
C LEU A 224 9.33 7.64 7.72
N SER A 225 8.57 8.74 7.70
CA SER A 225 7.15 8.80 7.34
C SER A 225 6.87 8.46 5.88
N LEU A 226 7.41 9.21 4.91
CA LEU A 226 7.09 9.05 3.49
C LEU A 226 7.35 7.61 2.97
N PRO A 227 8.47 6.93 3.31
CA PRO A 227 8.66 5.55 2.87
C PRO A 227 7.68 4.55 3.48
N MET A 228 7.25 4.77 4.74
CA MET A 228 6.24 3.95 5.40
C MET A 228 4.86 4.16 4.75
N GLU A 229 4.47 5.42 4.55
CA GLU A 229 3.20 5.82 3.92
C GLU A 229 3.07 5.26 2.49
N GLN A 230 4.12 5.39 1.67
CA GLN A 230 4.16 4.84 0.32
C GLN A 230 4.12 3.30 0.31
N ALA A 231 4.85 2.63 1.21
CA ALA A 231 4.82 1.17 1.29
C ALA A 231 3.44 0.61 1.70
N LEU A 232 2.72 1.32 2.59
CA LEU A 232 1.34 0.98 2.96
C LEU A 232 0.37 1.24 1.81
N ALA A 233 0.45 2.41 1.15
CA ALA A 233 -0.36 2.74 -0.02
C ALA A 233 -0.20 1.68 -1.14
N ILE A 234 1.03 1.30 -1.48
CA ILE A 234 1.32 0.25 -2.47
C ILE A 234 0.80 -1.13 -2.02
N GLY A 235 0.82 -1.41 -0.71
CA GLY A 235 0.24 -2.64 -0.14
C GLY A 235 -1.28 -2.68 -0.30
N HIS A 236 -1.95 -1.57 0.01
CA HIS A 236 -3.38 -1.40 -0.18
C HIS A 236 -3.79 -1.43 -1.66
N ALA A 237 -3.08 -0.75 -2.56
CA ALA A 237 -3.32 -0.78 -4.00
C ALA A 237 -3.32 -2.20 -4.56
N LYS A 238 -2.39 -3.06 -4.11
CA LYS A 238 -2.35 -4.48 -4.49
C LYS A 238 -3.55 -5.26 -3.96
N LEU A 239 -3.89 -5.10 -2.68
CA LEU A 239 -5.06 -5.76 -2.07
C LEU A 239 -6.38 -5.29 -2.71
N SER A 240 -6.44 -4.03 -3.14
CA SER A 240 -7.55 -3.42 -3.88
C SER A 240 -7.70 -4.04 -5.27
N ALA A 241 -6.60 -4.09 -6.04
CA ALA A 241 -6.53 -4.73 -7.34
C ALA A 241 -6.89 -6.23 -7.28
N GLU A 242 -6.36 -6.97 -6.30
CA GLU A 242 -6.71 -8.38 -6.06
C GLU A 242 -8.21 -8.58 -5.84
N GLY A 243 -8.87 -7.71 -5.06
CA GLY A 243 -10.31 -7.75 -4.83
C GLY A 243 -11.10 -7.44 -6.11
N GLY A 244 -10.71 -6.41 -6.86
CA GLY A 244 -11.33 -6.06 -8.14
C GLY A 244 -11.21 -7.18 -9.19
N ILE A 245 -10.03 -7.77 -9.32
CA ILE A 245 -9.74 -8.90 -10.21
C ILE A 245 -10.51 -10.16 -9.76
N GLY A 246 -10.50 -10.45 -8.46
CA GLY A 246 -11.22 -11.58 -7.86
C GLY A 246 -12.73 -11.53 -8.08
N ALA A 247 -13.35 -10.36 -7.81
CA ALA A 247 -14.77 -10.12 -8.06
C ALA A 247 -15.11 -10.27 -9.56
N THR A 248 -14.29 -9.68 -10.43
CA THR A 248 -14.49 -9.69 -11.88
C THR A 248 -14.42 -11.10 -12.47
N LEU A 249 -13.38 -11.86 -12.13
CA LEU A 249 -13.21 -13.24 -12.60
C LEU A 249 -14.24 -14.19 -11.97
N GLY A 250 -14.58 -14.00 -10.70
CA GLY A 250 -15.63 -14.75 -10.01
C GLY A 250 -16.97 -14.61 -10.72
N MET A 251 -17.42 -13.38 -10.99
CA MET A 251 -18.67 -13.12 -11.72
C MET A 251 -18.64 -13.60 -13.17
N ALA A 252 -17.50 -13.49 -13.86
CA ALA A 252 -17.36 -13.95 -15.25
C ALA A 252 -17.38 -15.48 -15.39
N THR A 253 -16.85 -16.21 -14.41
CA THR A 253 -16.80 -17.68 -14.40
C THR A 253 -17.99 -18.34 -13.69
N GLY A 254 -18.64 -17.65 -12.75
CA GLY A 254 -19.67 -18.19 -11.86
C GLY A 254 -21.06 -18.44 -12.47
N GLY A 255 -21.31 -18.01 -13.71
CA GLY A 255 -22.40 -18.57 -14.54
C GLY A 255 -23.85 -18.30 -14.08
N LEU A 256 -24.18 -17.07 -13.69
CA LEU A 256 -25.54 -16.65 -13.25
C LEU A 256 -26.70 -16.96 -14.22
N GLY A 257 -26.42 -17.34 -15.48
CA GLY A 257 -27.43 -17.69 -16.47
C GLY A 257 -28.33 -18.88 -16.08
N THR A 258 -27.89 -19.74 -15.14
CA THR A 258 -28.74 -20.81 -14.56
C THR A 258 -29.92 -20.30 -13.73
N PHE A 259 -29.88 -19.03 -13.30
CA PHE A 259 -30.96 -18.36 -12.55
C PHE A 259 -31.76 -17.35 -13.40
N GLY A 260 -31.61 -17.40 -14.74
CA GLY A 260 -32.34 -16.49 -15.66
C GLY A 260 -31.84 -15.04 -15.68
N VAL A 261 -30.88 -14.68 -14.81
CA VAL A 261 -30.23 -13.37 -14.83
C VAL A 261 -29.14 -13.37 -15.89
N THR A 262 -29.41 -12.79 -17.06
CA THR A 262 -28.41 -12.62 -18.12
C THR A 262 -27.35 -11.60 -17.66
N PRO A 263 -26.07 -11.98 -17.51
CA PRO A 263 -25.04 -11.04 -17.07
C PRO A 263 -24.67 -10.09 -18.21
N VAL A 264 -25.14 -8.84 -18.15
CA VAL A 264 -25.02 -7.84 -19.22
C VAL A 264 -23.56 -7.44 -19.53
N ALA A 265 -22.63 -7.68 -18.61
CA ALA A 265 -21.23 -7.23 -18.71
C ALA A 265 -20.19 -8.30 -19.11
N THR A 266 -20.51 -9.61 -19.05
CA THR A 266 -19.46 -10.66 -19.17
C THR A 266 -18.92 -10.88 -20.58
N ALA A 267 -19.59 -10.35 -21.60
CA ALA A 267 -19.20 -10.51 -23.01
C ALA A 267 -17.82 -9.92 -23.34
N GLY A 268 -17.40 -8.84 -22.67
CA GLY A 268 -16.11 -8.18 -22.91
C GLY A 268 -14.94 -8.73 -22.08
N VAL A 269 -15.20 -9.37 -20.94
CA VAL A 269 -14.17 -9.85 -20.01
C VAL A 269 -13.69 -11.27 -20.36
N LEU A 270 -14.60 -12.12 -20.85
CA LEU A 270 -14.29 -13.52 -21.15
C LEU A 270 -13.25 -13.73 -22.29
N PRO A 271 -13.13 -12.85 -23.32
CA PRO A 271 -12.04 -12.91 -24.29
C PRO A 271 -10.67 -12.63 -23.65
N LEU A 272 -10.53 -11.48 -22.98
CA LEU A 272 -9.29 -11.06 -22.30
C LEU A 272 -8.79 -12.12 -21.31
N ALA A 273 -9.70 -12.69 -20.51
CA ALA A 273 -9.36 -13.77 -19.59
C ALA A 273 -8.85 -15.03 -20.32
N LYS A 274 -9.42 -15.39 -21.48
CA LYS A 274 -8.94 -16.54 -22.28
C LYS A 274 -7.58 -16.29 -22.93
N GLU A 275 -7.31 -15.05 -23.33
CA GLU A 275 -6.06 -14.65 -23.96
C GLU A 275 -4.91 -14.65 -22.94
N ALA A 276 -5.13 -14.07 -21.75
CA ALA A 276 -4.19 -14.11 -20.63
C ALA A 276 -3.91 -15.53 -20.08
N ILE A 277 -4.87 -16.45 -20.17
CA ILE A 277 -4.72 -17.86 -19.73
C ILE A 277 -3.86 -18.70 -20.69
N GLY A 278 -3.76 -18.31 -21.97
CA GLY A 278 -2.99 -19.01 -22.99
C GLY A 278 -3.64 -20.31 -23.50
N THR A 279 -3.35 -20.66 -24.76
CA THR A 279 -4.02 -21.74 -25.50
C THR A 279 -3.75 -23.15 -24.95
N VAL A 280 -2.68 -23.35 -24.18
CA VAL A 280 -2.27 -24.68 -23.66
C VAL A 280 -3.20 -25.18 -22.55
N ALA A 281 -3.76 -24.28 -21.72
CA ALA A 281 -4.66 -24.67 -20.64
C ALA A 281 -6.10 -24.95 -21.10
N ALA A 282 -6.50 -24.41 -22.27
CA ALA A 282 -7.88 -24.40 -22.75
C ALA A 282 -8.50 -25.81 -22.92
N SER A 283 -7.70 -26.83 -23.23
CA SER A 283 -8.16 -28.21 -23.44
C SER A 283 -8.59 -28.92 -22.15
N GLY A 284 -7.97 -28.61 -21.00
CA GLY A 284 -8.34 -29.17 -19.70
C GLY A 284 -9.52 -28.45 -19.02
N ILE A 285 -9.79 -27.20 -19.41
CA ILE A 285 -10.82 -26.35 -18.80
C ILE A 285 -12.26 -26.80 -19.16
N ILE A 286 -12.44 -27.43 -20.34
CA ILE A 286 -13.76 -27.70 -20.92
C ILE A 286 -14.48 -28.90 -20.26
N SER A 287 -13.75 -29.87 -19.71
CA SER A 287 -14.33 -31.09 -19.10
C SER A 287 -14.70 -30.95 -17.62
N GLY A 288 -14.32 -29.84 -16.96
CA GLY A 288 -14.75 -29.51 -15.60
C GLY A 288 -13.70 -28.76 -14.80
N GLY A 289 -13.78 -27.42 -14.76
CA GLY A 289 -12.79 -26.64 -14.00
C GLY A 289 -12.85 -25.12 -14.13
N GLY A 290 -14.03 -24.49 -14.11
CA GLY A 290 -14.13 -23.01 -14.13
C GLY A 290 -13.32 -22.32 -13.03
N PHE A 291 -13.18 -22.97 -11.88
CA PHE A 291 -12.32 -22.57 -10.75
C PHE A 291 -10.82 -22.49 -11.13
N VAL A 292 -10.31 -23.42 -11.92
CA VAL A 292 -8.89 -23.47 -12.32
C VAL A 292 -8.57 -22.37 -13.34
N ALA A 293 -9.50 -22.12 -14.28
CA ALA A 293 -9.39 -21.00 -15.21
C ALA A 293 -9.38 -19.64 -14.45
N GLY A 294 -10.25 -19.47 -13.45
CA GLY A 294 -10.27 -18.29 -12.60
C GLY A 294 -8.96 -18.06 -11.83
N GLN A 295 -8.34 -19.11 -11.30
CA GLN A 295 -7.04 -19.00 -10.64
C GLN A 295 -5.90 -18.63 -11.59
N ALA A 296 -5.84 -19.21 -12.79
CA ALA A 296 -4.81 -18.89 -13.78
C ALA A 296 -4.91 -17.44 -14.28
N GLY A 297 -6.12 -16.97 -14.63
CA GLY A 297 -6.34 -15.57 -15.03
C GLY A 297 -6.05 -14.57 -13.89
N SER A 298 -6.43 -14.93 -12.67
CA SER A 298 -6.15 -14.12 -11.47
C SER A 298 -4.64 -13.99 -11.22
N TYR A 299 -3.88 -15.07 -11.39
CA TYR A 299 -2.42 -15.04 -11.22
C TYR A 299 -1.73 -14.10 -12.22
N VAL A 300 -2.13 -14.13 -13.50
CA VAL A 300 -1.53 -13.26 -14.53
C VAL A 300 -1.89 -11.79 -14.30
N LEU A 301 -3.16 -11.47 -14.07
CA LEU A 301 -3.60 -10.08 -13.87
C LEU A 301 -3.06 -9.47 -12.57
N ASN A 302 -2.99 -10.24 -11.47
CA ASN A 302 -2.38 -9.75 -10.24
C ASN A 302 -0.86 -9.59 -10.36
N LYS A 303 -0.19 -10.40 -11.18
CA LYS A 303 1.23 -10.20 -11.51
C LYS A 303 1.43 -8.88 -12.27
N GLU A 304 0.64 -8.65 -13.32
CA GLU A 304 0.69 -7.42 -14.13
C GLU A 304 0.42 -6.17 -13.28
N ALA A 305 -0.61 -6.19 -12.44
CA ALA A 305 -0.88 -5.11 -11.48
C ALA A 305 0.27 -4.91 -10.47
N THR A 306 0.90 -6.00 -10.01
CA THR A 306 2.05 -5.95 -9.09
C THR A 306 3.31 -5.39 -9.77
N GLU A 307 3.52 -5.68 -11.05
CA GLU A 307 4.62 -5.15 -11.86
C GLU A 307 4.40 -3.65 -12.15
N SER A 308 3.18 -3.25 -12.54
CA SER A 308 2.81 -1.84 -12.73
C SER A 308 2.96 -1.00 -11.46
N LEU A 309 2.55 -1.52 -10.30
CA LEU A 309 2.70 -0.84 -9.00
C LEU A 309 4.14 -0.89 -8.46
N ALA A 310 5.03 -1.69 -9.05
CA ALA A 310 6.45 -1.67 -8.71
C ALA A 310 7.20 -0.54 -9.46
N GLU A 311 6.80 -0.19 -10.69
CA GLU A 311 7.41 0.91 -11.45
C GLU A 311 7.21 2.30 -10.81
N GLU A 312 6.17 2.47 -9.98
CA GLU A 312 5.91 3.76 -9.31
C GLU A 312 6.75 3.98 -8.03
N ALA A 313 7.46 2.95 -7.54
CA ALA A 313 7.93 2.86 -6.16
C ALA A 313 9.42 3.21 -5.93
N ASN A 314 9.88 4.38 -6.38
CA ASN A 314 11.18 4.95 -5.93
C ASN A 314 11.08 5.60 -4.53
N SER A 315 10.55 4.83 -3.56
CA SER A 315 10.44 5.23 -2.16
C SER A 315 11.80 5.39 -1.50
N GLY A 316 11.91 6.35 -0.57
CA GLY A 316 13.14 6.57 0.21
C GLY A 316 13.56 5.29 0.95
N VAL A 317 14.85 4.98 0.94
CA VAL A 317 15.32 3.67 1.39
C VAL A 317 15.40 3.62 2.91
N LEU A 318 14.67 2.71 3.55
CA LEU A 318 14.77 2.45 4.99
C LEU A 318 15.70 1.26 5.28
N PRO A 319 16.39 1.24 6.45
CA PRO A 319 17.17 0.08 6.87
C PRO A 319 16.33 -1.21 6.90
N ARG A 320 16.97 -2.37 6.71
CA ARG A 320 16.31 -3.66 6.89
C ARG A 320 16.20 -4.01 8.37
N LEU A 321 15.09 -4.61 8.77
CA LEU A 321 14.94 -5.22 10.09
C LEU A 321 15.53 -6.63 10.04
N GLU A 322 16.51 -6.90 10.91
CA GLU A 322 17.36 -8.08 10.87
C GLU A 322 17.22 -8.87 12.18
N VAL A 323 16.29 -9.82 12.19
CA VAL A 323 15.94 -10.60 13.37
C VAL A 323 16.82 -11.85 13.44
N ALA A 324 17.65 -11.93 14.48
CA ALA A 324 18.40 -13.12 14.84
C ALA A 324 17.88 -13.66 16.18
N ASN A 325 17.24 -14.84 16.17
CA ASN A 325 16.66 -15.45 17.35
C ASN A 325 16.83 -16.99 17.35
N THR A 326 16.22 -17.67 18.34
CA THR A 326 16.33 -19.12 18.50
C THR A 326 15.68 -19.93 17.37
N LYS A 327 14.82 -19.33 16.55
CA LYS A 327 14.22 -19.97 15.36
C LYS A 327 15.08 -19.82 14.11
N GLY A 328 15.86 -18.75 14.00
CA GLY A 328 16.74 -18.51 12.84
C GLY A 328 17.19 -17.06 12.67
N ASN A 329 17.67 -16.75 11.47
CA ASN A 329 18.11 -15.41 11.05
C ASN A 329 17.26 -14.95 9.86
N PHE A 330 16.47 -13.88 10.05
CA PHE A 330 15.43 -13.44 9.12
C PHE A 330 15.60 -11.96 8.73
N THR A 331 15.46 -11.65 7.44
CA THR A 331 15.42 -10.27 6.91
C THR A 331 13.97 -9.87 6.65
N PHE A 332 13.60 -8.68 7.10
CA PHE A 332 12.32 -8.03 6.80
C PHE A 332 12.53 -6.75 6.00
N SER A 333 11.54 -6.38 5.17
CA SER A 333 11.67 -5.32 4.18
C SER A 333 10.78 -4.14 4.54
N MET A 334 11.37 -2.98 4.80
CA MET A 334 10.59 -1.77 5.07
C MET A 334 9.88 -1.17 3.83
N GLN A 335 10.04 -1.81 2.66
CA GLN A 335 9.19 -1.59 1.48
C GLN A 335 8.01 -2.58 1.38
N ASP A 336 7.76 -3.39 2.42
CA ASP A 336 6.63 -4.32 2.51
C ASP A 336 5.69 -3.87 3.64
N ALA A 337 4.41 -3.69 3.31
CA ALA A 337 3.39 -3.13 4.20
C ALA A 337 3.25 -3.91 5.52
N ALA A 338 3.42 -5.23 5.51
CA ALA A 338 3.35 -6.05 6.73
C ALA A 338 4.53 -5.77 7.70
N SER A 339 5.73 -5.45 7.20
CA SER A 339 6.86 -5.01 8.04
C SER A 339 6.65 -3.61 8.59
N VAL A 340 6.06 -2.70 7.79
CA VAL A 340 5.70 -1.34 8.22
C VAL A 340 4.63 -1.38 9.32
N ARG A 341 3.58 -2.18 9.14
CA ARG A 341 2.55 -2.43 10.16
C ARG A 341 3.14 -2.96 11.46
N ALA A 342 4.03 -3.96 11.40
CA ALA A 342 4.69 -4.52 12.58
C ALA A 342 5.52 -3.45 13.34
N LEU A 343 6.25 -2.59 12.62
CA LEU A 343 6.98 -1.48 13.22
C LEU A 343 6.03 -0.46 13.86
N MET A 344 4.94 -0.09 13.19
CA MET A 344 3.93 0.83 13.74
C MET A 344 3.36 0.33 15.06
N VAL A 345 2.91 -0.93 15.13
CA VAL A 345 2.38 -1.57 16.35
C VAL A 345 3.39 -1.52 17.50
N TYR A 346 4.67 -1.75 17.22
CA TYR A 346 5.74 -1.69 18.22
C TYR A 346 6.05 -0.26 18.74
N LEU A 347 5.88 0.76 17.90
CA LEU A 347 6.05 2.17 18.30
C LEU A 347 4.82 2.74 19.05
N GLY A 348 3.64 2.17 18.86
CA GLY A 348 2.38 2.65 19.43
C GLY A 348 2.35 2.85 20.95
N PRO A 349 2.68 1.84 21.78
CA PRO A 349 2.60 1.93 23.24
C PRO A 349 3.50 3.02 23.85
N LYS A 350 3.03 3.59 24.97
CA LYS A 350 3.76 4.54 25.84
C LYS A 350 5.13 3.99 26.31
N GLU A 351 6.00 4.86 26.80
CA GLU A 351 7.29 4.50 27.41
C GLU A 351 7.11 3.52 28.58
N ASP A 352 7.94 2.47 28.63
CA ASP A 352 8.08 1.65 29.84
C ASP A 352 9.25 2.19 30.69
N THR A 353 8.92 2.89 31.77
CA THR A 353 9.89 3.51 32.68
C THR A 353 10.77 2.49 33.41
N ASN A 354 10.39 1.21 33.44
CA ASN A 354 11.23 0.13 33.96
C ASN A 354 12.42 -0.19 33.02
N LEU A 355 12.30 0.12 31.72
CA LEU A 355 13.34 -0.12 30.70
C LEU A 355 14.24 1.11 30.48
N THR A 356 13.74 2.32 30.73
CA THR A 356 14.53 3.57 30.63
C THR A 356 15.18 4.00 31.96
N GLY A 357 14.75 3.41 33.08
CA GLY A 357 15.19 3.75 34.45
C GLY A 357 16.70 3.65 34.72
N PRO A 358 17.17 4.10 35.91
CA PRO A 358 18.59 4.05 36.27
C PRO A 358 19.11 2.61 36.47
N ASP A 359 18.25 1.71 36.97
CA ASP A 359 18.58 0.32 37.28
C ASP A 359 18.34 -0.65 36.09
N ALA A 360 17.89 -0.13 34.94
CA ALA A 360 17.60 -0.93 33.75
C ALA A 360 18.88 -1.48 33.10
N PRO A 361 18.90 -2.73 32.58
CA PRO A 361 20.03 -3.26 31.83
C PRO A 361 20.38 -2.38 30.62
N VAL A 362 21.68 -2.19 30.36
CA VAL A 362 22.18 -1.29 29.29
C VAL A 362 21.55 -1.64 27.93
N GLU A 363 21.48 -2.92 27.58
CA GLU A 363 20.88 -3.40 26.33
C GLU A 363 19.37 -3.08 26.24
N ALA A 364 18.62 -3.23 27.34
CA ALA A 364 17.20 -2.88 27.39
C ALA A 364 16.98 -1.37 27.21
N LYS A 365 17.87 -0.57 27.82
CA LYS A 365 17.86 0.88 27.72
C LYS A 365 18.25 1.38 26.33
N GLU A 366 19.20 0.72 25.65
CA GLU A 366 19.51 0.98 24.24
C GLU A 366 18.32 0.69 23.33
N MET A 367 17.64 -0.46 23.51
CA MET A 367 16.45 -0.83 22.72
C MET A 367 15.28 0.13 22.92
N GLU A 368 14.93 0.47 24.17
CA GLU A 368 13.81 1.38 24.46
C GLU A 368 14.14 2.83 24.02
N ASN A 369 15.38 3.30 24.18
CA ASN A 369 15.79 4.60 23.63
C ASN A 369 15.69 4.65 22.10
N ALA A 370 16.09 3.59 21.39
CA ALA A 370 15.95 3.50 19.94
C ALA A 370 14.47 3.47 19.51
N ARG A 371 13.61 2.75 20.26
CA ARG A 371 12.15 2.76 20.06
C ARG A 371 11.57 4.16 20.23
N LEU A 372 11.95 4.87 21.30
CA LEU A 372 11.47 6.22 21.59
C LEU A 372 12.01 7.27 20.60
N ALA A 373 13.23 7.08 20.07
CA ALA A 373 13.78 7.92 19.00
C ALA A 373 12.93 7.79 17.72
N LEU A 374 12.65 6.57 17.26
CA LEU A 374 11.81 6.31 16.08
C LEU A 374 10.36 6.78 16.28
N LYS A 375 9.79 6.57 17.47
CA LYS A 375 8.47 7.09 17.85
C LYS A 375 8.42 8.62 17.75
N LYS A 376 9.46 9.30 18.23
CA LYS A 376 9.62 10.75 18.16
C LYS A 376 9.82 11.27 16.73
N MET A 377 10.48 10.52 15.84
CA MET A 377 10.59 10.86 14.41
C MET A 377 9.19 10.87 13.74
N LEU A 378 8.29 9.98 14.15
CA LEU A 378 6.87 10.02 13.74
C LEU A 378 6.03 11.07 14.50
N GLY A 379 6.67 12.02 15.19
CA GLY A 379 6.03 13.10 15.95
C GLY A 379 5.24 12.64 17.18
N SER A 380 5.39 11.39 17.61
CA SER A 380 4.64 10.82 18.73
C SER A 380 5.39 10.99 20.06
N ALA A 381 4.67 11.39 21.11
CA ALA A 381 5.26 11.64 22.42
C ALA A 381 5.51 10.34 23.19
N PRO A 382 6.52 10.24 24.08
CA PRO A 382 6.75 9.05 24.92
C PRO A 382 5.53 8.67 25.76
N SER A 383 4.73 9.66 26.18
CA SER A 383 3.48 9.47 26.93
C SER A 383 2.26 9.12 26.06
N GLU A 384 2.33 9.29 24.74
CA GLU A 384 1.22 8.94 23.84
C GLU A 384 1.07 7.41 23.78
N HIS A 385 -0.15 6.92 23.90
CA HIS A 385 -0.45 5.49 23.95
C HIS A 385 -1.42 5.12 22.81
N LEU A 386 -0.92 4.37 21.83
CA LEU A 386 -1.68 3.96 20.66
C LEU A 386 -1.63 2.42 20.53
N VAL A 387 -2.73 1.76 20.89
CA VAL A 387 -2.93 0.31 20.73
C VAL A 387 -4.00 0.08 19.65
N PRO A 388 -3.81 -0.85 18.70
CA PRO A 388 -4.81 -1.10 17.66
C PRO A 388 -6.10 -1.73 18.19
N ASP A 389 -7.25 -1.12 17.92
CA ASP A 389 -8.59 -1.65 18.26
C ASP A 389 -9.11 -2.58 17.13
N THR A 390 -8.37 -3.64 16.83
CA THR A 390 -8.67 -4.56 15.72
C THR A 390 -9.30 -5.90 16.14
N ASP A 391 -9.42 -6.17 17.44
CA ASP A 391 -9.87 -7.47 17.95
C ASP A 391 -11.41 -7.57 18.04
N ALA A 392 -12.00 -8.39 17.17
CA ALA A 392 -13.46 -8.52 17.01
C ALA A 392 -14.20 -9.21 18.18
N ILE A 393 -13.57 -9.38 19.35
CA ILE A 393 -14.04 -10.22 20.47
C ILE A 393 -13.97 -9.50 21.83
N LEU A 394 -12.94 -8.68 22.05
CA LEU A 394 -12.72 -7.95 23.30
C LEU A 394 -12.39 -6.49 22.98
N LYS A 395 -12.90 -5.57 23.80
CA LYS A 395 -12.43 -4.18 23.81
C LYS A 395 -11.03 -4.09 24.39
N LEU A 396 -10.33 -2.99 24.11
CA LEU A 396 -9.16 -2.54 24.86
C LEU A 396 -9.39 -2.58 26.38
N SER A 397 -8.32 -2.80 27.16
CA SER A 397 -8.40 -2.81 28.62
C SER A 397 -8.61 -1.39 29.19
N GLU A 398 -9.06 -1.29 30.44
CA GLU A 398 -9.20 0.01 31.12
C GLU A 398 -7.86 0.77 31.28
N GLU A 399 -6.71 0.09 31.14
CA GLU A 399 -5.36 0.69 31.19
C GLU A 399 -4.82 1.13 29.82
N ASP A 400 -5.44 0.64 28.74
CA ASP A 400 -5.11 0.92 27.33
C ASP A 400 -6.15 1.80 26.63
N GLU A 401 -7.35 1.98 27.20
CA GLU A 401 -8.39 2.85 26.63
C GLU A 401 -7.88 4.30 26.48
N PRO A 402 -8.02 4.92 25.29
CA PRO A 402 -7.62 6.31 25.08
C PRO A 402 -8.49 7.28 25.90
N SER A 403 -7.94 8.44 26.26
CA SER A 403 -8.68 9.43 27.03
C SER A 403 -9.89 9.96 26.26
N GLU A 404 -10.94 10.42 26.97
CA GLU A 404 -12.15 10.98 26.34
C GLU A 404 -11.84 12.16 25.41
N THR A 405 -10.79 12.94 25.69
CA THR A 405 -10.35 14.02 24.79
C THR A 405 -9.77 13.45 23.49
N GLU A 406 -8.97 12.39 23.57
CA GLU A 406 -8.41 11.71 22.39
C GLU A 406 -9.47 10.96 21.58
N LYS A 407 -10.46 10.34 22.23
CA LYS A 407 -11.61 9.70 21.58
C LYS A 407 -12.40 10.72 20.74
N VAL A 408 -12.75 11.87 21.33
CA VAL A 408 -13.49 12.94 20.64
C VAL A 408 -12.67 13.56 19.50
N ALA A 409 -11.37 13.84 19.73
CA ALA A 409 -10.47 14.39 18.73
C ALA A 409 -10.22 13.42 17.56
N THR A 410 -9.98 12.13 17.83
CA THR A 410 -9.75 11.13 16.78
C THR A 410 -11.03 10.87 15.98
N GLY A 411 -12.20 10.89 16.62
CA GLY A 411 -13.49 10.90 15.93
C GLY A 411 -13.70 12.11 15.03
N ALA A 412 -13.13 13.28 15.38
CA ALA A 412 -13.14 14.47 14.53
C ALA A 412 -12.19 14.34 13.32
N LEU A 413 -10.99 13.77 13.51
CA LEU A 413 -10.06 13.44 12.42
C LEU A 413 -10.66 12.41 11.45
N ARG A 414 -11.30 11.34 11.98
CA ARG A 414 -12.00 10.32 11.17
C ARG A 414 -13.14 10.96 10.35
N LYS A 415 -13.88 11.90 10.94
CA LYS A 415 -14.92 12.67 10.23
C LYS A 415 -14.36 13.54 9.10
N LEU A 416 -13.19 14.14 9.29
CA LEU A 416 -12.52 14.93 8.23
C LEU A 416 -12.06 14.06 7.05
N LEU A 417 -11.53 12.86 7.30
CA LEU A 417 -11.18 11.88 6.25
C LEU A 417 -12.43 11.39 5.49
N ASN A 418 -13.44 10.92 6.22
CA ASN A 418 -14.62 10.27 5.64
C ASN A 418 -15.53 11.22 4.83
N GLU A 419 -15.41 12.54 5.01
CA GLU A 419 -16.28 13.52 4.35
C GLU A 419 -15.63 14.24 3.16
N ASP A 420 -14.30 14.36 3.07
CA ASP A 420 -13.61 14.86 1.86
C ASP A 420 -12.14 14.41 1.74
N TRP A 421 -11.77 13.95 0.55
CA TRP A 421 -10.41 13.55 0.14
C TRP A 421 -9.34 14.67 0.18
N ASN A 422 -9.67 15.87 0.66
CA ASN A 422 -8.77 17.02 0.74
C ASN A 422 -8.86 17.77 2.07
N TRP A 423 -9.63 17.28 3.06
CA TRP A 423 -9.87 18.03 4.30
C TRP A 423 -8.84 17.76 5.41
N LEU A 424 -8.18 16.58 5.45
CA LEU A 424 -7.24 16.26 6.52
C LEU A 424 -6.01 17.18 6.53
N MET A 425 -5.25 17.26 5.42
CA MET A 425 -4.03 18.09 5.37
C MET A 425 -4.23 19.57 5.75
N PRO A 426 -5.21 20.31 5.20
CA PRO A 426 -5.46 21.68 5.61
C PRO A 426 -6.03 21.80 7.02
N ALA A 427 -6.66 20.77 7.60
CA ALA A 427 -7.01 20.73 9.02
C ALA A 427 -5.77 20.59 9.91
N VAL A 428 -4.90 19.61 9.63
CA VAL A 428 -3.65 19.38 10.39
C VAL A 428 -2.78 20.64 10.38
N ARG A 429 -2.62 21.29 9.22
CA ARG A 429 -1.93 22.59 9.14
C ARG A 429 -2.56 23.67 10.03
N CYS A 430 -3.87 23.67 10.24
CA CYS A 430 -4.51 24.61 11.17
C CYS A 430 -4.27 24.26 12.64
N LEU A 431 -4.10 22.98 12.98
CA LEU A 431 -3.70 22.54 14.31
C LEU A 431 -2.24 22.88 14.60
N ASP A 432 -1.35 22.62 13.63
CA ASP A 432 0.07 23.00 13.68
C ASP A 432 0.26 24.53 13.76
N GLU A 433 -0.68 25.32 13.21
CA GLU A 433 -0.75 26.78 13.34
C GLU A 433 -1.39 27.28 14.67
N GLY A 434 -1.95 26.41 15.51
CA GLY A 434 -2.68 26.78 16.74
C GLY A 434 -4.03 27.48 16.49
N LYS A 435 -4.76 27.07 15.44
CA LYS A 435 -5.98 27.72 14.91
C LYS A 435 -7.09 26.70 14.61
N ALA A 436 -7.39 25.85 15.61
CA ALA A 436 -8.45 24.84 15.53
C ALA A 436 -9.83 25.48 15.29
N ASP A 437 -10.10 26.61 15.94
CA ASP A 437 -11.26 27.49 15.77
C ASP A 437 -11.64 27.75 14.30
N GLN A 438 -10.64 27.89 13.44
CA GLN A 438 -10.80 28.27 12.04
C GLN A 438 -11.08 27.10 11.10
N ILE A 439 -11.01 25.84 11.55
CA ILE A 439 -11.16 24.66 10.67
C ILE A 439 -12.50 24.69 9.92
N ASN A 440 -13.63 24.82 10.63
CA ASN A 440 -14.95 24.91 10.02
C ASN A 440 -15.02 25.99 8.93
N LYS A 441 -14.42 27.16 9.18
CA LYS A 441 -14.46 28.31 8.25
C LYS A 441 -13.48 28.17 7.08
N LYS A 442 -12.26 27.66 7.30
CA LYS A 442 -11.20 27.50 6.28
C LYS A 442 -11.49 26.36 5.31
N LEU A 443 -12.15 25.28 5.77
CA LEU A 443 -12.48 24.12 4.94
C LEU A 443 -13.82 24.24 4.19
N THR A 444 -14.59 25.29 4.45
CA THR A 444 -15.85 25.55 3.73
C THR A 444 -15.58 26.01 2.31
N TYR A 445 -16.15 25.31 1.32
CA TYR A 445 -16.03 25.67 -0.10
C TYR A 445 -17.36 25.46 -0.86
N LYS A 446 -17.53 26.16 -1.98
CA LYS A 446 -18.78 26.13 -2.75
C LYS A 446 -18.77 25.09 -3.87
N LEU A 447 -19.84 24.31 -3.94
CA LEU A 447 -20.13 23.37 -5.03
C LEU A 447 -21.41 23.78 -5.78
N PRO A 448 -21.46 23.54 -7.10
CA PRO A 448 -22.66 23.76 -7.88
C PRO A 448 -23.67 22.64 -7.68
N LEU A 449 -24.95 23.00 -7.55
CA LEU A 449 -26.08 22.08 -7.68
C LEU A 449 -27.05 22.65 -8.73
N ASP A 450 -27.27 21.89 -9.81
CA ASP A 450 -28.23 22.25 -10.85
C ASP A 450 -29.65 21.85 -10.39
N ALA A 451 -30.34 22.81 -9.76
CA ALA A 451 -31.67 22.64 -9.20
C ALA A 451 -32.78 23.07 -10.19
N PRO A 452 -34.06 22.74 -9.95
CA PRO A 452 -35.17 23.11 -10.86
C PRO A 452 -35.36 24.62 -11.07
N ASN A 453 -34.81 25.46 -10.19
CA ASN A 453 -34.79 26.93 -10.30
C ASN A 453 -33.46 27.49 -10.86
N GLY A 454 -32.57 26.62 -11.37
CA GLY A 454 -31.26 26.96 -11.92
C GLY A 454 -30.09 26.48 -11.04
N ARG A 455 -28.88 26.82 -11.48
CA ARG A 455 -27.63 26.44 -10.80
C ARG A 455 -27.41 27.28 -9.54
N VAL A 456 -27.56 26.66 -8.37
CA VAL A 456 -27.21 27.25 -7.07
C VAL A 456 -25.79 26.87 -6.67
N MET A 457 -25.11 27.74 -5.91
CA MET A 457 -23.77 27.47 -5.37
C MET A 457 -23.88 27.29 -3.86
N LEU A 458 -23.93 26.04 -3.41
CA LEU A 458 -24.09 25.66 -2.01
C LEU A 458 -22.72 25.45 -1.35
N ASP A 459 -22.61 25.82 -0.08
CA ASP A 459 -21.42 25.57 0.72
C ASP A 459 -21.40 24.13 1.23
N LYS A 460 -20.27 23.43 1.03
CA LYS A 460 -19.92 22.19 1.74
C LYS A 460 -18.93 22.55 2.85
N SER A 461 -19.23 22.13 4.07
CA SER A 461 -18.47 22.44 5.29
C SER A 461 -18.39 21.20 6.18
N PRO A 462 -17.30 21.00 6.97
CA PRO A 462 -17.15 19.83 7.82
C PRO A 462 -18.09 19.83 9.02
N ASN A 463 -18.53 21.00 9.50
CA ASN A 463 -19.47 21.12 10.62
C ASN A 463 -19.05 20.31 11.87
N LEU A 464 -17.78 20.45 12.25
CA LEU A 464 -17.29 19.99 13.55
C LEU A 464 -18.02 20.74 14.66
N LYS A 465 -18.40 20.05 15.73
CA LYS A 465 -18.96 20.68 16.93
C LYS A 465 -17.87 21.42 17.71
N ASP A 466 -18.28 22.39 18.53
CA ASP A 466 -17.38 23.09 19.46
C ASP A 466 -16.62 22.09 20.37
N GLU A 467 -17.33 21.09 20.92
CA GLU A 467 -16.74 19.95 21.68
C GLU A 467 -15.59 19.23 20.96
N GLN A 468 -15.66 19.15 19.62
CA GLN A 468 -14.65 18.49 18.78
C GLN A 468 -13.49 19.43 18.47
N ILE A 469 -13.75 20.73 18.32
CA ILE A 469 -12.73 21.77 18.12
C ILE A 469 -11.90 21.91 19.40
N ASP A 470 -12.55 22.01 20.57
CA ASP A 470 -11.93 21.98 21.90
C ASP A 470 -11.01 20.76 22.09
N ALA A 471 -11.47 19.56 21.67
CA ALA A 471 -10.71 18.33 21.79
C ALA A 471 -9.48 18.32 20.87
N LEU A 472 -9.62 18.82 19.63
CA LEU A 472 -8.50 18.97 18.70
C LEU A 472 -7.50 20.03 19.17
N GLU A 473 -7.95 21.14 19.76
CA GLU A 473 -7.05 22.17 20.33
C GLU A 473 -6.25 21.63 21.52
N ARG A 474 -6.88 20.81 22.38
CA ARG A 474 -6.20 20.14 23.51
C ARG A 474 -5.23 19.04 23.08
N MET A 475 -5.52 18.35 21.96
CA MET A 475 -4.57 17.42 21.33
C MET A 475 -3.39 18.17 20.69
N GLY A 476 -3.63 19.38 20.17
CA GLY A 476 -2.63 20.17 19.47
C GLY A 476 -2.25 19.55 18.12
N SER A 477 -0.96 19.50 17.83
CA SER A 477 -0.44 18.88 16.61
C SER A 477 -0.60 17.35 16.67
N PRO A 478 -1.39 16.71 15.77
CA PRO A 478 -1.56 15.27 15.79
C PRO A 478 -0.27 14.58 15.31
N SER A 479 0.17 13.53 16.01
CA SER A 479 1.37 12.77 15.63
C SER A 479 1.15 12.02 14.31
N GLN A 480 2.22 11.83 13.53
CA GLN A 480 2.13 11.10 12.26
C GLN A 480 1.78 9.62 12.52
N LEU A 481 2.25 9.06 13.65
CA LEU A 481 1.87 7.72 14.11
C LEU A 481 0.35 7.59 14.34
N ARG A 482 -0.29 8.59 14.96
CA ARG A 482 -1.76 8.60 15.14
C ARG A 482 -2.51 8.71 13.81
N LEU A 483 -2.02 9.52 12.87
CA LEU A 483 -2.62 9.65 11.54
C LEU A 483 -2.48 8.33 10.75
N LEU A 484 -1.31 7.68 10.80
CA LEU A 484 -1.06 6.37 10.21
C LEU A 484 -2.01 5.29 10.77
N TYR A 485 -2.18 5.23 12.10
CA TYR A 485 -3.15 4.35 12.76
C TYR A 485 -4.58 4.61 12.29
N LEU A 486 -4.97 5.87 12.13
CA LEU A 486 -6.28 6.27 11.63
C LEU A 486 -6.50 5.88 10.15
N ALA A 487 -5.47 5.96 9.30
CA ALA A 487 -5.51 5.54 7.90
C ALA A 487 -5.60 4.00 7.76
N GLU A 488 -4.92 3.25 8.62
CA GLU A 488 -5.03 1.79 8.73
C GLU A 488 -6.34 1.32 9.40
N GLY A 489 -7.16 2.24 9.93
CA GLY A 489 -8.43 1.95 10.59
C GLY A 489 -8.30 1.36 11.99
N TRP A 490 -7.18 1.57 12.67
CA TRP A 490 -6.85 1.01 14.00
C TRP A 490 -7.35 1.86 15.18
N VAL A 491 -7.81 3.11 14.96
CA VAL A 491 -8.34 4.07 15.97
C VAL A 491 -9.44 4.94 15.36
#